data_AF-A0A3C0G796-F1
#
_entry.id   AF-A0A3C0G796-F1
#
_cell.length_a   1.000
_cell.length_b   1.000
_cell.length_c   1.000
_cell.angle_alpha   90.00
_cell.angle_beta   90.00
_cell.angle_gamma   90.00
#
_symmetry.space_group_name_H-M   'P 1'
#
loop_
_entity.id
_entity.type
_entity.pdbx_description
1 polymer ?
#
loop_
_entity_poly.entity_id
_entity_poly.type
_entity_poly.pdbx_seq_one_letter_code
_entity_poly.pdbx_strand_id
1 'polypeptide(L)'
;MKKRLFPFLIGLSALAVSGSAAFYSVFGLSKLFAGASLQVIIMAGSLEFAKLVTASLLYQYWDTINKFMRFYLSVAVFVLMV
;
A
#
# COMPACT_ATOMS: atom_id res chain seq x y z
N MET A 1 6.84 -18.63 -23.74
CA MET A 1 6.89 -17.25 -23.20
C MET A 1 5.53 -16.71 -22.72
N LYS A 2 4.39 -16.91 -23.42
CA LYS A 2 3.06 -16.35 -23.01
C LYS A 2 2.64 -16.55 -21.54
N LYS A 3 3.00 -17.66 -20.86
CA LYS A 3 2.58 -17.98 -19.48
C LYS A 3 3.00 -16.96 -18.39
N ARG A 4 3.99 -16.08 -18.63
CA ARG A 4 4.42 -15.04 -17.66
C ARG A 4 3.90 -13.63 -17.96
N LEU A 5 3.28 -13.41 -19.13
CA LEU A 5 2.78 -12.08 -19.51
C LEU A 5 1.58 -11.64 -18.64
N PHE A 6 0.69 -12.59 -18.32
CA PHE A 6 -0.56 -12.30 -17.59
C PHE A 6 -0.32 -11.91 -16.12
N PRO A 7 0.52 -12.63 -15.33
CA PRO A 7 0.88 -12.17 -13.98
C PRO A 7 1.63 -10.83 -13.98
N PHE A 8 2.47 -10.58 -14.99
CA PHE A 8 3.19 -9.31 -15.12
C PHE A 8 2.23 -8.15 -15.40
N LEU A 9 1.25 -8.33 -16.30
CA LEU A 9 0.20 -7.34 -16.56
C LEU A 9 -0.63 -7.05 -15.30
N ILE A 10 -1.00 -8.06 -14.53
CA ILE A 10 -1.73 -7.88 -13.27
C ILE A 10 -0.89 -7.06 -12.27
N GLY A 11 0.39 -7.42 -12.08
CA GLY A 11 1.29 -6.70 -11.19
C GLY A 11 1.53 -5.25 -11.62
N LEU A 12 1.69 -5.01 -12.92
CA LEU A 12 1.83 -3.67 -13.50
C LEU A 12 0.56 -2.83 -13.28
N SER A 13 -0.63 -3.40 -13.52
CA SER A 13 -1.91 -2.74 -13.28
C SER A 13 -2.12 -2.41 -11.79
N ALA A 14 -1.80 -3.34 -10.89
CA ALA A 14 -1.90 -3.11 -9.44
C ALA A 14 -0.95 -1.99 -8.98
N LEU A 15 0.29 -1.96 -9.48
CA LEU A 15 1.24 -0.88 -9.23
C LEU A 15 0.77 0.47 -9.79
N ALA A 16 0.20 0.49 -11.01
CA ALA A 16 -0.32 1.73 -11.62
C ALA A 16 -1.52 2.30 -10.84
N VAL A 17 -2.46 1.45 -10.41
CA VAL A 17 -3.60 1.85 -9.58
C VAL A 17 -3.14 2.33 -8.20
N SER A 18 -2.22 1.62 -7.54
CA SER A 18 -1.69 2.07 -6.24
C SER A 18 -0.86 3.36 -6.36
N GLY A 19 -0.09 3.52 -7.45
CA GLY A 19 0.75 4.69 -7.69
C GLY A 19 -0.08 5.94 -7.98
N SER A 20 -1.17 5.82 -8.75
CA SER A 20 -2.10 6.94 -8.98
C SER A 20 -2.86 7.34 -7.71
N ALA A 21 -3.31 6.37 -6.90
CA ALA A 21 -3.90 6.65 -5.60
C ALA A 21 -2.91 7.36 -4.65
N ALA A 22 -1.66 6.90 -4.59
CA ALA A 22 -0.61 7.54 -3.80
C ALA A 22 -0.31 8.96 -4.29
N PHE A 23 -0.27 9.20 -5.60
CA PHE A 23 -0.07 10.55 -6.17
C PHE A 23 -1.16 11.52 -5.70
N TYR A 24 -2.44 11.16 -5.85
CA TYR A 24 -3.54 12.02 -5.40
C TYR A 24 -3.58 12.20 -3.87
N SER A 25 -3.26 11.16 -3.09
CA SER A 25 -3.14 11.22 -1.62
C SER A 25 -2.07 12.22 -1.19
N VAL A 26 -0.83 12.04 -1.66
CA VAL A 26 0.34 12.83 -1.27
C VAL A 26 0.24 14.29 -1.75
N PHE A 27 -0.15 14.51 -3.01
CA PHE A 27 -0.32 15.87 -3.52
C PHE A 27 -1.51 16.58 -2.86
N GLY A 28 -2.63 15.90 -2.63
CA GLY A 28 -3.77 16.45 -1.90
C GLY A 28 -3.38 16.94 -0.51
N LEU A 29 -2.70 16.11 0.28
CA LEU A 29 -2.18 16.48 1.60
C LEU A 29 -1.22 17.68 1.54
N SER A 30 -0.30 17.70 0.57
CA SER A 30 0.67 18.80 0.44
C SER A 30 0.03 20.17 0.18
N LYS A 31 -1.16 20.20 -0.44
CA LYS A 31 -1.94 21.43 -0.70
C LYS A 31 -2.66 21.94 0.54
N LEU A 32 -3.02 21.07 1.48
CA LEU A 32 -3.62 21.45 2.77
C LEU A 32 -2.60 22.11 3.71
N PHE A 33 -1.32 21.76 3.58
CA PHE A 33 -0.24 22.25 4.43
C PHE A 33 0.75 23.14 3.66
N ALA A 34 0.26 24.26 3.13
CA ALA A 34 1.03 25.15 2.25
C ALA A 34 2.40 25.60 2.82
N GLY A 35 2.50 25.82 4.14
CA GLY A 35 3.76 26.20 4.80
C GLY A 35 4.76 25.07 5.08
N ALA A 36 4.36 23.81 4.89
CA ALA A 36 5.15 22.61 5.22
C ALA A 36 5.12 21.54 4.10
N SER A 37 4.73 21.94 2.88
CA SER A 37 4.39 21.03 1.78
C SER A 37 5.46 19.97 1.49
N LEU A 38 6.75 20.33 1.48
CA LEU A 38 7.86 19.39 1.27
C LEU A 38 7.92 18.31 2.37
N GLN A 39 7.80 18.70 3.64
CA GLN A 39 7.82 17.79 4.78
C GLN A 39 6.63 16.82 4.73
N VAL A 40 5.45 17.34 4.36
CA VAL A 40 4.23 16.55 4.17
C VAL A 40 4.34 15.60 2.97
N ILE A 41 5.00 15.99 1.88
CA ILE A 41 5.27 15.10 0.73
C ILE A 41 6.18 13.95 1.14
N ILE A 42 7.26 14.21 1.89
CA ILE A 42 8.16 13.16 2.40
C ILE A 42 7.40 12.22 3.34
N MET A 43 6.66 12.77 4.31
CA MET A 43 5.87 12.00 5.27
C MET A 43 4.81 11.13 4.57
N ALA A 44 3.91 11.74 3.80
CA ALA A 44 2.83 11.02 3.14
C ALA A 44 3.37 10.02 2.09
N GLY A 45 4.41 10.40 1.34
CA GLY A 45 5.08 9.49 0.41
C GLY A 45 5.68 8.27 1.10
N SER A 46 6.31 8.45 2.27
CA SER A 46 6.82 7.33 3.07
C SER A 46 5.71 6.43 3.59
N LEU A 47 4.56 6.99 3.99
CA LEU A 47 3.40 6.23 4.47
C LEU A 47 2.74 5.41 3.35
N GLU A 48 2.55 5.98 2.16
CA GLU A 48 2.01 5.23 1.02
C GLU A 48 2.96 4.13 0.54
N PHE A 49 4.28 4.39 0.53
CA PHE A 49 5.28 3.38 0.18
C PHE A 49 5.35 2.25 1.23
N ALA A 50 5.27 2.58 2.52
CA ALA A 50 5.28 1.60 3.60
C ALA A 50 4.10 0.61 3.51
N LYS A 51 2.91 1.04 3.07
CA LYS A 51 1.76 0.15 2.83
C LYS A 51 2.08 -0.95 1.81
N LEU A 52 2.72 -0.59 0.68
CA LEU A 52 3.11 -1.54 -0.37
C LEU A 52 4.16 -2.55 0.13
N VAL A 53 5.17 -2.08 0.87
CA VAL A 53 6.20 -2.95 1.46
C VAL A 53 5.58 -3.90 2.49
N THR A 54 4.73 -3.39 3.38
CA THR A 54 4.07 -4.19 4.43
C THR A 54 3.11 -5.21 3.84
N ALA A 55 2.33 -4.86 2.82
CA ALA A 55 1.46 -5.81 2.11
C ALA A 55 2.27 -6.92 1.43
N SER A 56 3.40 -6.57 0.79
CA SER A 56 4.30 -7.53 0.16
C SER A 56 4.94 -8.48 1.18
N LEU A 57 5.35 -7.96 2.33
CA LEU A 57 5.93 -8.74 3.43
C LEU A 57 4.87 -9.66 4.07
N LEU A 58 3.67 -9.15 4.36
CA LEU A 58 2.56 -9.95 4.90
C LEU A 58 2.16 -11.09 3.97
N TYR A 59 2.19 -10.86 2.65
CA TYR A 59 1.95 -11.90 1.65
C TYR A 59 3.04 -12.98 1.66
N GLN A 60 4.33 -12.59 1.71
CA GLN A 60 5.46 -13.53 1.73
C GLN A 60 5.52 -14.38 3.00
N TYR A 61 5.28 -13.75 4.16
CA TYR A 61 5.32 -14.42 5.47
C TYR A 61 3.96 -14.95 5.93
N TRP A 62 2.95 -14.93 5.05
CA TRP A 62 1.58 -15.29 5.41
C TRP A 62 1.53 -16.60 6.17
N ASP A 63 2.12 -17.67 5.61
CA ASP A 63 2.13 -18.98 6.26
C ASP A 63 3.25 -19.25 7.27
N THR A 64 4.10 -18.27 7.53
CA THR A 64 4.99 -18.25 8.72
C THR A 64 4.29 -17.65 9.95
N ILE A 65 3.36 -16.71 9.77
CA ILE A 65 2.69 -16.01 10.86
C ILE A 65 1.70 -16.93 11.61
N ASN A 66 1.69 -16.83 12.93
CA ASN A 66 0.80 -17.58 13.81
C ASN A 66 -0.69 -17.32 13.46
N LYS A 67 -1.53 -18.37 13.44
CA LYS A 67 -2.97 -18.29 13.12
C LYS A 67 -3.71 -17.25 13.96
N PHE A 68 -3.36 -17.09 15.24
CA PHE A 68 -3.95 -16.04 16.10
C PHE A 68 -3.63 -14.62 15.61
N MET A 69 -2.38 -14.36 15.18
CA MET A 69 -2.01 -13.06 14.61
C MET A 69 -2.70 -12.81 13.27
N ARG A 70 -2.84 -13.83 12.41
CA ARG A 70 -3.60 -13.69 11.16
C ARG A 70 -5.06 -13.34 11.42
N PHE A 71 -5.70 -14.00 12.39
CA PHE A 71 -7.08 -13.69 12.77
C PHE A 71 -7.20 -12.23 13.27
N TYR A 72 -6.33 -11.80 14.17
CA TYR A 72 -6.30 -10.42 14.67
C TYR A 72 -6.11 -9.40 13.53
N LEU A 73 -5.13 -9.61 12.65
CA LEU A 73 -4.86 -8.71 11.51
C LEU A 73 -6.04 -8.65 10.53
N SER A 74 -6.68 -9.79 10.24
CA SER A 74 -7.89 -9.84 9.40
C SER A 74 -9.06 -9.07 10.02
N VAL A 75 -9.28 -9.21 11.33
CA VAL A 75 -10.31 -8.44 12.06
C VAL A 75 -9.97 -6.94 12.07
N ALA A 76 -8.70 -6.57 12.28
CA ALA A 76 -8.29 -5.17 12.26
C ALA A 76 -8.51 -4.51 10.89
N VAL A 77 -8.20 -5.21 9.79
CA VAL A 77 -8.48 -4.75 8.43
C VAL A 77 -9.98 -4.67 8.15
N PHE A 78 -10.77 -5.63 8.64
CA PHE A 78 -12.23 -5.58 8.52
C PHE A 78 -12.84 -4.39 9.25
N VAL A 79 -12.45 -4.15 10.51
CA VAL A 79 -12.89 -3.00 11.31
C VAL A 79 -12.45 -1.66 10.70
N LEU A 80 -11.35 -1.62 9.94
CA LEU A 80 -10.90 -0.42 9.23
C LEU A 80 -11.66 -0.17 7.91
N MET A 81 -12.41 -1.13 7.39
CA MET A 81 -13.23 -1.00 6.18
C MET A 81 -14.72 -0.70 6.45
N VAL A 82 -15.18 -0.86 7.70
CA VAL A 82 -16.56 -0.64 8.14
C VAL A 82 -16.71 0.73 8.78
#